data_AF-A0A2V4QU55-F1
#
_entry.id   AF-A0A2V4QU55-F1
#
_cell.length_a   1.000
_cell.length_b   1.000
_cell.length_c   1.000
_cell.angle_alpha   90.00
_cell.angle_beta   90.00
_cell.angle_gamma   90.00
#
_symmetry.space_group_name_H-M   'P 1'
#
loop_
_entity.id
_entity.type
_entity.pdbx_description
1 polymer ?
#
loop_
_entity_poly.entity_id
_entity_poly.type
_entity_poly.pdbx_seq_one_letter_code
_entity_poly.pdbx_strand_id
1 'polypeptide(L)' 'MSEALSPIVSEFETVEQEAAYTAWLQAKVAASLADPRPPIPHDEVERRMAERLAKLRKRKAA' A
#
# COMPACT_ATOMS: atom_id res chain seq x y z
N MET A 1 18.43 -13.80 -17.29
CA MET A 1 17.09 -14.38 -17.52
C MET A 1 16.58 -14.73 -16.14
N SER A 2 15.62 -13.96 -15.66
CA SER A 2 14.96 -14.12 -14.38
C SER A 2 14.11 -15.39 -14.36
N GLU A 3 14.13 -16.15 -13.27
CA GLU A 3 13.35 -17.39 -13.18
C GLU A 3 11.86 -17.06 -13.16
N ALA A 4 11.12 -17.63 -14.11
CA ALA A 4 9.68 -17.41 -14.24
C ALA A 4 8.93 -18.17 -13.16
N LEU A 5 8.01 -17.49 -12.49
CA LEU A 5 7.20 -18.06 -11.42
C LEU A 5 5.85 -18.54 -11.96
N SER A 6 5.32 -19.60 -11.35
CA SER A 6 3.99 -20.09 -11.67
C SER A 6 2.93 -19.14 -11.12
N PRO A 7 1.93 -18.71 -11.92
CA PRO A 7 0.84 -17.83 -11.47
C PRO A 7 -0.05 -18.43 -10.37
N ILE A 8 0.01 -19.75 -10.16
CA ILE A 8 -0.70 -20.44 -9.08
C ILE A 8 0.06 -20.28 -7.74
N VAL A 9 1.38 -20.07 -7.79
CA VAL A 9 2.27 -20.01 -6.62
C VAL A 9 2.58 -18.57 -6.22
N SER A 10 2.82 -17.69 -7.20
CA SER A 10 3.17 -16.29 -6.97
C SER A 10 2.36 -15.38 -7.90
N GLU A 11 1.96 -14.22 -7.39
CA GLU A 11 1.36 -13.16 -8.20
C GLU A 11 2.37 -12.43 -9.11
N PHE A 12 3.67 -12.67 -8.92
CA PHE A 12 4.74 -12.09 -9.73
C PHE A 12 5.13 -13.02 -10.87
N GLU A 13 5.54 -12.45 -12.00
CA GLU A 13 5.98 -13.24 -13.15
C GLU A 13 7.39 -13.80 -12.96
N THR A 14 8.20 -13.14 -12.12
CA THR A 14 9.62 -13.46 -11.96
C THR A 14 10.09 -13.32 -10.51
N VAL A 15 11.11 -14.10 -10.15
CA VAL A 15 11.76 -14.02 -8.83
C VAL A 15 12.28 -12.60 -8.55
N GLU A 16 12.81 -11.92 -9.55
CA GLU A 16 13.38 -10.58 -9.42
C GLU A 16 12.31 -9.52 -9.13
N GLN A 17 11.13 -9.63 -9.75
CA GLN A 17 10.00 -8.76 -9.42
C GLN A 17 9.52 -8.99 -7.98
N GLU A 18 9.40 -10.25 -7.56
CA GLU A 18 8.99 -10.61 -6.20
C GLU A 18 10.02 -10.12 -5.16
N ALA A 19 11.31 -10.29 -5.44
CA ALA A 19 12.39 -9.80 -4.57
C ALA A 19 12.38 -8.27 -4.47
N ALA A 20 12.16 -7.57 -5.58
CA ALA A 20 12.06 -6.11 -5.60
C ALA A 20 10.85 -5.61 -4.79
N TYR A 21 9.69 -6.27 -4.94
CA TYR A 21 8.50 -5.95 -4.16
C TYR A 21 8.72 -6.21 -2.66
N THR A 22 9.32 -7.34 -2.32
CA THR A 22 9.63 -7.71 -0.94
C THR A 22 10.57 -6.69 -0.29
N ALA A 23 11.64 -6.28 -0.98
CA ALA A 23 12.56 -5.27 -0.47
C ALA A 23 11.86 -3.92 -0.23
N TRP A 24 11.01 -3.48 -1.17
CA TRP A 24 10.19 -2.29 -1.00
C TRP A 24 9.23 -2.41 0.19
N LEU A 25 8.54 -3.54 0.33
CA LEU A 25 7.58 -3.78 1.39
C LEU A 25 8.26 -3.75 2.76
N GLN A 26 9.41 -4.41 2.90
CA GLN A 26 10.22 -4.38 4.12
C GLN A 26 10.62 -2.95 4.49
N ALA A 27 11.12 -2.16 3.53
CA ALA A 27 11.47 -0.76 3.76
C ALA A 27 10.25 0.09 4.19
N LYS A 28 9.10 -0.12 3.54
CA LYS A 28 7.85 0.57 3.87
C LYS A 28 7.34 0.21 5.26
N VAL A 29 7.41 -1.07 5.64
CA VAL A 29 7.02 -1.56 6.97
C VAL A 29 7.95 -0.99 8.05
N ALA A 30 9.27 -1.02 7.83
CA ALA A 30 10.24 -0.44 8.75
C ALA A 30 9.97 1.05 8.98
N ALA A 31 9.72 1.82 7.92
CA ALA A 31 9.35 3.23 8.02
C ALA A 31 8.02 3.45 8.75
N SER A 32 7.05 2.54 8.59
CA SER A 32 5.74 2.62 9.26
C SER A 32 5.84 2.30 10.76
N LEU A 33 6.69 1.34 11.15
CA LEU A 33 6.94 0.99 12.56
C LEU A 33 7.78 2.04 13.27
N ALA A 34 8.66 2.75 12.55
CA ALA A 34 9.46 3.84 13.09
C ALA A 34 8.67 5.15 13.28
N ASP A 35 7.43 5.24 12.81
CA ASP A 35 6.59 6.42 12.97
C ASP A 35 6.18 6.60 14.45
N PRO A 36 6.58 7.72 15.09
CA PRO A 36 6.31 7.93 16.51
C PRO A 36 4.85 8.33 16.79
N ARG A 37 4.04 8.59 15.75
CA ARG A 37 2.65 9.01 15.92
C ARG A 37 1.82 7.84 16.47
N PRO A 38 0.91 8.09 17.43
CA PRO A 38 0.04 7.05 17.92
C PRO A 38 -0.90 6.54 16.81
N PRO A 39 -1.32 5.26 16.86
CA PRO A 39 -2.33 4.76 15.96
C PRO A 39 -3.65 5.51 16.17
N ILE A 40 -4.42 5.62 15.09
CA ILE A 40 -5.77 6.22 15.15
C ILE A 40 -6.84 5.13 15.25
N PRO A 41 -7.96 5.37 15.94
CA PRO A 41 -9.11 4.48 15.93
C PRO A 41 -9.67 4.27 14.52
N HIS A 42 -10.36 3.15 14.31
CA HIS A 42 -10.97 2.83 13.02
C HIS A 42 -11.94 3.93 12.54
N ASP A 43 -12.81 4.41 13.42
CA ASP A 43 -13.79 5.48 13.10
C ASP A 43 -13.12 6.77 12.60
N GLU A 44 -11.93 7.08 13.11
CA GLU A 44 -11.16 8.25 12.66
C GLU A 44 -10.56 8.03 11.25
N VAL A 45 -10.23 6.79 10.88
CA VAL A 45 -9.86 6.43 9.50
C VAL A 45 -11.05 6.66 8.58
N GLU A 46 -12.23 6.15 8.94
CA GLU A 46 -13.45 6.29 8.13
C GLU A 46 -13.82 7.76 7.91
N ARG A 47 -13.81 8.56 8.98
CA ARG A 47 -14.08 10.01 8.90
C ARG A 47 -13.13 10.71 7.93
N ARG A 48 -11.81 10.49 8.07
CA ARG A 48 -10.80 11.10 7.19
C ARG A 48 -10.96 10.67 5.73
N MET A 49 -11.36 9.41 5.50
CA MET A 49 -11.60 8.90 4.14
C MET A 49 -12.86 9.50 3.52
N ALA A 50 -13.95 9.62 4.28
CA ALA A 50 -15.18 10.27 3.83
C ALA A 50 -14.92 11.73 3.40
N GLU A 51 -14.14 12.47 4.19
CA GLU A 51 -13.74 13.86 3.87
C GLU A 51 -12.92 13.94 2.58
N ARG A 52 -11.94 13.06 2.39
CA ARG A 52 -11.13 13.01 1.17
C ARG A 52 -11.98 12.73 -0.07
N LEU A 53 -12.88 11.75 0.01
CA LEU A 53 -13.78 11.40 -1.09
C LEU A 53 -14.76 12.54 -1.41
N ALA A 54 -15.32 13.20 -0.40
CA ALA A 54 -16.18 14.36 -0.59
C ALA A 54 -15.44 15.50 -1.30
N LYS A 55 -14.18 15.78 -0.92
CA LYS A 55 -13.32 16.77 -1.58
C LYS A 55 -13.06 16.41 -3.04
N LEU A 56 -12.77 15.14 -3.34
CA LEU A 56 -12.57 14.68 -4.71
C LEU A 56 -13.83 14.82 -5.57
N ARG A 57 -15.01 14.48 -5.02
CA ARG A 57 -16.29 14.66 -5.73
C ARG A 57 -16.58 16.11 -6.05
N LYS A 58 -16.38 17.03 -5.08
CA LYS A 58 -16.54 18.47 -5.29
C LYS A 58 -15.60 18.99 -6.39
N ARG A 59 -14.33 18.54 -6.40
CA ARG A 59 -13.36 18.90 -7.45
C ARG A 59 -13.73 18.41 -8.84
N LYS A 60 -14.38 17.25 -8.94
CA LYS A 60 -14.81 16.68 -10.22
C LYS A 60 -16.09 17.34 -10.76
N ALA A 61 -16.92 17.88 -9.86
CA ALA A 61 -18.18 18.54 -10.21
C ALA A 61 -18.04 20.05 -10.48
N ALA A 62 -16.86 20.62 -10.23
CA ALA A 62 -16.47 21.98 -10.58
C ALA A 62 -15.71 21.97 -11.91
#